data_AF-A0A1V6QDR9-F1
#
_entry.id   AF-A0A1V6QDR9-F1
#
_cell.length_a   1.000
_cell.length_b   1.000
_cell.length_c   1.000
_cell.angle_alpha   90.00
_cell.angle_beta   90.00
_cell.angle_gamma   90.00
#
_symmetry.space_group_name_H-M   'P 1'
#
loop_
_entity.id
_entity.type
_entity.pdbx_description
1 polymer ?
#
loop_
_entity_poly.entity_id
_entity_poly.type
_entity_poly.pdbx_seq_one_letter_code
_entity_poly.pdbx_strand_id
1 'polypeptide(L)'
;MVGINQIHDESVFHEPYKYEGDISLKMYQEPGQEHRWRFVSPSPEHLAYGYGKNSCPGRFFAANEIKVKLITLLMKYDWKFAADGRKEGNSFGSETDTDPTAKAMIKRRQRVTF
;
A
#
# COMPACT_ATOMS: atom_id res chain seq x y z
N MET A 1 22.86 -1.82 6.27
CA MET A 1 21.51 -1.34 5.88
C MET A 1 20.67 -2.58 5.63
N VAL A 2 19.53 -2.75 6.31
CA VAL A 2 18.63 -3.88 6.06
C VAL A 2 17.79 -3.50 4.83
N GLY A 3 17.87 -4.28 3.76
CA GLY A 3 17.09 -4.03 2.54
C GLY A 3 15.63 -4.45 2.71
N ILE A 4 14.74 -3.88 1.90
CA ILE A 4 13.30 -4.19 1.89
C ILE A 4 12.95 -5.49 1.14
N ASN A 5 13.95 -6.28 0.75
CA ASN A 5 13.80 -7.42 -0.17
C ASN A 5 12.88 -8.54 0.34
N GLN A 6 12.60 -8.61 1.66
CA GLN A 6 11.70 -9.63 2.23
C GLN A 6 10.26 -9.52 1.73
N ILE A 7 9.84 -8.34 1.25
CA ILE A 7 8.52 -8.19 0.60
C ILE A 7 8.43 -8.94 -0.74
N HIS A 8 9.57 -9.36 -1.29
CA HIS A 8 9.69 -10.16 -2.51
C HIS A 8 10.03 -11.63 -2.24
N ASP A 9 10.07 -12.04 -0.97
CA ASP A 9 10.36 -13.43 -0.61
C ASP A 9 9.09 -14.29 -0.71
N GLU A 10 9.08 -15.23 -1.66
CA GLU A 10 7.97 -16.16 -1.87
C GLU A 10 7.67 -17.06 -0.67
N SER A 11 8.64 -17.27 0.23
CA SER A 11 8.42 -18.01 1.48
C SER A 11 7.59 -17.24 2.50
N VAL A 12 7.46 -15.91 2.32
CA VAL A 12 6.67 -15.03 3.17
C VAL A 12 5.39 -14.59 2.48
N PHE A 13 5.49 -14.08 1.24
CA PHE A 13 4.37 -13.57 0.46
C PHE A 13 4.17 -14.43 -0.78
N HIS A 14 3.04 -15.14 -0.86
CA HIS A 14 2.69 -15.90 -2.05
C HIS A 14 2.51 -14.97 -3.26
N GLU A 15 3.13 -15.30 -4.40
CA GLU A 15 3.11 -14.50 -5.63
C GLU A 15 3.42 -13.00 -5.37
N PRO A 16 4.61 -12.64 -4.85
CA PRO A 16 4.89 -11.30 -4.29
C PRO A 16 4.83 -10.15 -5.32
N TYR A 17 4.85 -10.48 -6.61
CA TYR A 17 4.73 -9.52 -7.71
C TYR A 17 3.28 -9.31 -8.19
N LYS A 18 2.33 -10.12 -7.70
CA LYS A 18 0.91 -10.03 -8.01
C LYS A 18 0.22 -9.14 -6.99
N TYR A 19 -0.62 -8.23 -7.48
CA TYR A 19 -1.40 -7.38 -6.60
C TYR A 19 -2.61 -8.15 -6.03
N GLU A 20 -2.56 -8.43 -4.73
CA GLU A 20 -3.68 -9.00 -3.96
C GLU A 20 -4.09 -8.07 -2.82
N GLY A 21 -5.21 -7.36 -3.00
CA GLY A 21 -5.64 -6.30 -2.08
C GLY A 21 -6.06 -6.78 -0.68
N ASP A 22 -6.29 -8.08 -0.50
CA ASP A 22 -6.72 -8.71 0.75
C ASP A 22 -5.64 -9.61 1.39
N ILE A 23 -4.41 -9.61 0.87
CA ILE A 23 -3.33 -10.48 1.38
C ILE A 23 -3.09 -10.29 2.88
N SER A 24 -3.01 -9.03 3.35
CA SER A 24 -2.82 -8.74 4.76
C SER A 24 -4.01 -9.19 5.62
N LEU A 25 -5.23 -9.15 5.07
CA LEU A 25 -6.44 -9.64 5.75
C LEU A 25 -6.35 -11.15 5.98
N LYS A 26 -6.00 -11.91 4.94
CA LYS A 26 -5.79 -13.36 5.05
C LYS A 26 -4.71 -13.67 6.09
N MET A 27 -3.59 -12.94 6.06
CA MET A 27 -2.47 -13.21 6.96
C MET A 27 -2.75 -12.96 8.45
N TYR A 28 -3.50 -11.92 8.84
CA TYR A 28 -3.82 -11.72 10.27
C TYR A 28 -4.97 -12.61 10.77
N GLN A 29 -5.73 -13.24 9.86
CA GLN A 29 -6.75 -14.24 10.22
C GLN A 29 -6.13 -15.58 10.63
N GLU A 30 -4.86 -15.82 10.30
CA GLU A 30 -4.11 -16.97 10.78
C GLU A 30 -3.92 -16.90 12.31
N PRO A 31 -4.16 -17.99 13.06
CA PRO A 31 -3.97 -18.02 14.50
C PRO A 31 -2.57 -17.57 14.93
N GLY A 32 -2.50 -16.61 15.86
CA GLY A 32 -1.24 -16.06 16.37
C GLY A 32 -0.65 -14.93 15.52
N GLN A 33 -1.31 -14.50 14.44
CA GLN A 33 -0.87 -13.40 13.56
C GLN A 33 -1.74 -12.13 13.68
N GLU A 34 -2.64 -12.06 14.66
CA GLU A 34 -3.74 -11.09 14.76
C GLU A 34 -3.28 -9.63 14.84
N HIS A 35 -2.03 -9.41 15.26
CA HIS A 35 -1.42 -8.09 15.43
C HIS A 35 -0.30 -7.79 14.43
N ARG A 36 0.19 -8.78 13.69
CA ARG A 36 1.41 -8.63 12.88
C ARG A 36 1.17 -7.93 11.55
N TRP A 37 0.08 -8.28 10.85
CA TRP A 37 -0.17 -7.84 9.48
C TRP A 37 -1.15 -6.67 9.38
N ARG A 38 -1.28 -5.88 10.44
CA ARG A 38 -2.10 -4.66 10.41
C ARG A 38 -1.32 -3.55 9.71
N PHE A 39 -2.05 -2.64 9.08
CA PHE A 39 -1.45 -1.57 8.28
C PHE A 39 -0.39 -0.73 9.01
N VAL A 40 -0.50 -0.55 10.33
CA VAL A 40 0.45 0.24 11.15
C VAL A 40 1.43 -0.62 11.94
N SER A 41 1.37 -1.95 11.81
CA SER A 41 2.23 -2.87 12.52
C SER A 41 3.56 -3.03 11.78
N PRO A 42 4.70 -2.72 12.42
CA PRO A 42 6.00 -3.01 11.84
C PRO A 42 6.30 -4.52 11.97
N SER A 43 6.93 -5.11 10.95
CA SER A 43 7.39 -6.50 10.94
C SER A 43 8.79 -6.56 10.31
N PRO A 44 9.69 -7.48 10.73
CA PRO A 44 10.98 -7.64 10.07
C PRO A 44 10.83 -8.04 8.59
N GLU A 45 9.71 -8.68 8.22
CA GLU A 45 9.35 -9.06 6.85
C GLU A 45 8.76 -7.93 6.01
N HIS A 46 8.29 -6.87 6.65
CA HIS A 46 7.66 -5.75 5.96
C HIS A 46 8.11 -4.42 6.57
N LEU A 47 9.17 -3.86 5.98
CA LEU A 47 9.92 -2.72 6.52
C LEU A 47 9.43 -1.35 6.02
N ALA A 48 8.20 -1.23 5.49
CA ALA A 48 7.68 0.03 4.96
C ALA A 48 7.68 1.19 5.99
N TYR A 49 7.61 0.87 7.28
CA TYR A 49 7.73 1.84 8.37
C TYR A 49 8.99 1.61 9.22
N GLY A 50 9.97 0.84 8.77
CA GLY A 50 11.08 0.37 9.61
C GLY A 50 10.62 -0.62 10.70
N TYR A 51 11.53 -0.96 11.62
CA TYR A 51 11.28 -1.96 12.66
C TYR A 51 11.97 -1.63 13.99
N GLY A 52 11.40 -2.14 15.10
CA GLY A 52 11.92 -1.95 16.45
C GLY A 52 12.04 -0.48 16.85
N LYS A 53 13.18 -0.11 17.44
CA LYS A 53 13.48 1.27 17.86
C LYS A 53 13.53 2.28 16.70
N ASN A 54 13.71 1.80 15.47
CA ASN A 54 13.77 2.62 14.26
C ASN A 54 12.44 2.63 13.49
N SER A 55 11.35 2.17 14.10
CA SER A 55 10.03 2.25 13.48
C SER A 55 9.61 3.72 13.36
N CYS A 56 9.11 4.10 12.19
CA CYS A 56 8.62 5.43 11.89
C CYS A 56 7.53 5.83 12.90
N PRO A 57 7.74 6.91 13.67
CA PRO A 57 6.75 7.39 14.63
C PRO A 57 5.49 7.93 13.93
N GLY A 58 5.62 8.40 12.68
CA GLY A 58 4.53 8.96 11.87
C GLY A 58 3.58 7.94 11.24
N ARG A 59 3.82 6.62 11.39
CA ARG A 59 3.04 5.57 10.69
C ARG A 59 1.53 5.63 10.95
N PHE A 60 1.10 6.02 12.15
CA PHE A 60 -0.32 6.15 12.47
C PHE A 60 -0.96 7.34 11.77
N PHE A 61 -0.25 8.46 11.72
CA PHE A 61 -0.69 9.66 11.01
C PHE A 61 -0.79 9.38 9.51
N ALA A 62 0.28 8.85 8.92
CA ALA A 62 0.32 8.47 7.51
C ALA A 62 -0.80 7.47 7.16
N ALA A 63 -1.03 6.47 7.99
CA ALA A 63 -2.10 5.49 7.77
C ALA A 63 -3.49 6.12 7.75
N ASN A 64 -3.76 7.07 8.65
CA ASN A 64 -5.03 7.78 8.67
C ASN A 64 -5.18 8.71 7.46
N GLU A 65 -4.11 9.42 7.07
CA GLU A 65 -4.12 10.28 5.90
C GLU A 65 -4.38 9.49 4.61
N ILE A 66 -3.71 8.34 4.44
CA ILE A 66 -3.92 7.43 3.30
C ILE A 66 -5.37 6.95 3.26
N LYS A 67 -5.94 6.53 4.40
CA LYS A 67 -7.36 6.11 4.48
C LYS A 67 -8.31 7.24 4.09
N VAL A 68 -8.11 8.45 4.61
CA VAL A 68 -8.95 9.61 4.29
C VAL A 68 -8.87 9.95 2.79
N LYS A 69 -7.67 9.93 2.20
CA LYS A 69 -7.48 10.14 0.76
C LYS A 69 -8.20 9.05 -0.05
N LEU A 70 -7.99 7.77 0.29
CA LEU A 70 -8.61 6.65 -0.41
C LEU A 70 -10.15 6.67 -0.30
N ILE A 71 -10.70 6.92 0.88
CA ILE A 71 -12.16 7.05 1.07
C ILE A 71 -12.70 8.23 0.26
N THR A 72 -12.02 9.38 0.30
CA THR A 72 -12.43 10.57 -0.46
C THR A 72 -12.47 10.28 -1.95
N LEU A 73 -11.43 9.61 -2.44
CA LEU A 73 -11.34 9.10 -3.79
C LEU A 73 -12.56 8.19 -4.04
N LEU A 74 -12.70 7.06 -3.32
CA LEU A 74 -13.71 6.02 -3.58
C LEU A 74 -15.15 6.55 -3.54
N MET A 75 -15.42 7.54 -2.69
CA MET A 75 -16.76 8.10 -2.51
C MET A 75 -17.10 9.17 -3.55
N LYS A 76 -16.11 9.95 -4.00
CA LYS A 76 -16.37 11.18 -4.77
C LYS A 76 -15.91 11.12 -6.23
N TYR A 77 -15.16 10.09 -6.63
CA TYR A 77 -14.57 10.03 -7.96
C TYR A 77 -14.70 8.63 -8.58
N ASP A 78 -14.86 8.62 -9.89
CA ASP A 78 -14.56 7.46 -10.74
C ASP A 78 -13.18 7.68 -11.35
N TRP A 79 -12.33 6.65 -11.33
CA TRP A 79 -11.05 6.70 -12.02
C TRP A 79 -10.74 5.41 -12.74
N LYS A 80 -9.85 5.54 -13.72
CA LYS A 80 -9.21 4.44 -14.44
C LYS A 80 -7.87 4.90 -15.00
N PHE A 81 -7.04 3.94 -15.39
CA PHE A 81 -5.83 4.25 -16.15
C PHE A 81 -6.17 4.98 -17.44
N ALA A 82 -5.25 5.84 -17.89
CA ALA A 82 -5.30 6.41 -19.23
C ALA A 82 -5.06 5.31 -20.29
N ALA A 83 -5.16 5.66 -21.57
CA ALA A 83 -5.08 4.70 -22.67
C ALA A 83 -3.74 3.94 -22.72
N ASP A 84 -2.68 4.54 -22.18
CA ASP A 84 -1.34 3.97 -22.01
C ASP A 84 -1.22 3.00 -20.81
N GLY A 85 -2.29 2.81 -20.03
CA GLY A 85 -2.32 1.83 -18.94
C GLY A 85 -1.53 2.24 -17.69
N ARG A 86 -1.14 1.24 -16.89
CA ARG A 86 -0.26 1.43 -15.73
C ARG A 86 1.19 1.49 -16.21
N LYS A 87 1.88 2.59 -15.92
CA LYS A 87 3.33 2.68 -16.08
C LYS A 87 4.04 1.99 -14.92
N GLU A 88 5.19 1.40 -15.20
CA GLU A 88 6.08 0.88 -14.17
C GLU A 88 6.58 2.02 -13.28
N GLY A 89 6.82 1.72 -12.01
CA GLY A 89 7.39 2.68 -11.09
C GLY A 89 8.90 2.83 -11.29
N ASN A 90 9.47 3.87 -10.70
CA ASN A 90 10.90 4.03 -10.59
C ASN A 90 11.33 3.63 -9.18
N SER A 91 12.44 2.90 -9.05
CA SER A 91 13.00 2.57 -7.75
C SER A 91 14.28 3.35 -7.51
N PHE A 92 14.37 4.02 -6.37
CA PHE A 92 15.57 4.71 -5.90
C PHE A 92 15.94 4.22 -4.50
N GLY A 93 16.98 3.40 -4.40
CA GLY A 93 17.33 2.75 -3.14
C GLY A 93 16.22 1.81 -2.66
N SER A 94 15.65 2.09 -1.49
CA SER A 94 14.51 1.34 -0.93
C SER A 94 13.15 2.00 -1.21
N GLU A 95 13.11 3.09 -1.95
CA GLU A 95 11.89 3.79 -2.30
C GLU A 95 11.43 3.39 -3.70
N THR A 96 10.13 3.24 -3.87
CA THR A 96 9.51 3.01 -5.17
C THR A 96 8.50 4.11 -5.41
N ASP A 97 8.75 4.92 -6.43
CA ASP A 97 7.89 6.02 -6.85
C ASP A 97 7.08 5.64 -8.08
N THR A 98 5.94 6.33 -8.24
CA THR A 98 5.19 6.24 -9.50
C THR A 98 5.90 7.06 -10.57
N ASP A 99 5.88 6.61 -11.82
CA ASP A 99 6.36 7.41 -12.95
C ASP A 99 5.65 8.79 -12.95
N PRO A 100 6.40 9.91 -12.88
CA PRO A 100 5.81 11.25 -12.82
C PRO A 100 5.04 11.65 -14.09
N THR A 101 5.19 10.88 -15.17
CA THR A 101 4.49 11.03 -16.44
C THR A 101 3.28 10.09 -16.57
N ALA A 102 2.96 9.30 -15.53
CA ALA A 102 1.77 8.46 -15.49
C ALA A 102 0.51 9.33 -15.50
N LYS A 103 -0.50 8.91 -16.28
CA LYS A 103 -1.76 9.63 -16.42
C LYS A 103 -2.92 8.76 -15.93
N ALA A 104 -3.89 9.41 -15.28
CA ALA A 104 -5.14 8.79 -14.88
C ALA A 104 -6.31 9.62 -15.39
N MET A 105 -7.38 8.94 -15.82
CA MET A 105 -8.66 9.58 -16.10
C MET A 105 -9.45 9.65 -14.80
N ILE A 106 -9.82 10.86 -14.36
CA ILE A 106 -10.54 11.08 -13.10
C ILE A 106 -11.80 11.89 -13.41
N LYS A 107 -12.96 11.38 -12.97
CA LYS A 107 -14.24 12.06 -13.08
C LYS A 107 -14.86 12.20 -11.70
N ARG A 108 -15.27 13.42 -11.33
CA ARG A 108 -16.02 13.63 -10.08
C ARG A 108 -17.43 13.06 -10.23
N ARG A 109 -17.87 12.27 -9.26
CA ARG A 109 -19.25 11.78 -9.16
C ARG A 109 -20.20 12.92 -8.85
N GLN A 110 -21.39 12.87 -9.42
CA GLN A 110 -22.47 13.76 -9.00
C GLN A 110 -22.86 13.39 -7.56
N ARG A 111 -23.12 14.41 -6.75
CA ARG A 111 -23.50 14.22 -5.35
C ARG A 111 -24.87 13.53 -5.33
N VAL A 112 -24.93 12.29 -4.86
CA VAL A 112 -26.20 11.64 -4.53
C VAL A 112 -26.66 12.30 -3.24
N THR A 113 -27.66 13.17 -3.33
CA THR A 113 -28.39 13.68 -2.16
C THR A 113 -29.28 12.54 -1.70
N PHE A 114 -29.08 12.07 -0.47
CA PHE A 114 -30.02 11.18 0.20
C PHE A 114 -31.17 12.01 0.79
#